data_AF-A0A2L2YLV6-F1
#
_entry.id   AF-A0A2L2YLV6-F1
#
_cell.length_a   1.000
_cell.length_b   1.000
_cell.length_c   1.000
_cell.angle_alpha   90.00
_cell.angle_beta   90.00
_cell.angle_gamma   90.00
#
_symmetry.space_group_name_H-M   'P 1'
#
loop_
_entity.id
_entity.type
_entity.pdbx_description
1 polymer ?
#
loop_
_entity_poly.entity_id
_entity_poly.type
_entity_poly.pdbx_seq_one_letter_code
_entity_poly.pdbx_strand_id
1 'polypeptide(L)'
;SYTLKPFSENDQETFLNNNWSKTPSCSLKKGGCIYAKKLIDSVSQLISDEKKEFTGIPLHTRILAEAFENKYKTFCNSPHQNKVNLPNYMNIVEFFPIFVKRKFQLSFHLARIPRDYKRILFDDFHKKQNLLALYTLFSENDLTQLLSRNKIEETLNYKFQWEEGFISKIVDGKPLITHISFANYFAARFLSSEKKIKKQNVKHFLRGQIFRKENELFCRFFNYMLTEDKYGCGVHIAVLSNDEDEVKRLLYNTVEDITCATDRAGRTALHLAVAFGDFNITIILLENGFNVNQRDQLLGWSPLNYAEEDGDKKIVEILFQRVPVKGYLWNLTTQIIEYIQRLRMAIRMLLP
;
A
#
# COMPACT_ATOMS: atom_id res chain seq x y z
N SER A 1 -33.07 -4.96 -24.21
CA SER A 1 -32.00 -5.37 -23.28
C SER A 1 -31.28 -4.12 -22.80
N TYR A 2 -31.11 -3.95 -21.49
CA TYR A 2 -30.28 -2.86 -20.98
C TYR A 2 -28.85 -3.37 -20.87
N THR A 3 -27.97 -2.89 -21.73
CA THR A 3 -26.53 -3.17 -21.61
C THR A 3 -25.95 -2.13 -20.66
N LEU A 4 -25.45 -2.58 -19.50
CA LEU A 4 -24.71 -1.71 -18.60
C LEU A 4 -23.48 -1.18 -19.35
N LYS A 5 -23.41 0.14 -19.51
CA LYS A 5 -22.22 0.79 -20.06
C LYS A 5 -21.14 0.86 -18.98
N PRO A 6 -19.85 0.66 -19.34
CA PRO A 6 -18.75 0.89 -18.41
C PRO A 6 -18.79 2.33 -17.89
N PHE A 7 -18.49 2.52 -16.60
CA PHE A 7 -18.38 3.86 -16.01
C PHE A 7 -17.04 4.47 -16.43
N SER A 8 -17.06 5.17 -17.56
CA SER A 8 -15.87 5.68 -18.25
C SER A 8 -15.15 6.78 -17.45
N GLU A 9 -13.91 7.07 -17.82
CA GLU A 9 -13.16 8.21 -17.26
C GLU A 9 -13.93 9.53 -17.38
N ASN A 10 -14.60 9.76 -18.53
CA ASN A 10 -15.45 10.93 -18.72
C ASN A 10 -16.67 10.94 -17.79
N ASP A 11 -17.28 9.77 -17.53
CA ASP A 11 -18.38 9.66 -16.56
C ASP A 11 -17.89 9.97 -15.14
N GLN A 12 -16.66 9.58 -14.81
CA GLN A 12 -16.04 9.86 -13.52
C GLN A 12 -15.73 11.35 -13.36
N GLU A 13 -15.10 11.98 -14.34
CA GLU A 13 -14.83 13.43 -14.35
C GLU A 13 -16.13 14.22 -14.16
N THR A 14 -17.15 13.86 -14.94
CA THR A 14 -18.48 14.48 -14.87
C THR A 14 -19.10 14.30 -13.49
N PHE A 15 -19.02 13.09 -12.92
CA PHE A 15 -19.54 12.81 -11.59
C PHE A 15 -18.82 13.64 -10.51
N LEU A 16 -17.49 13.67 -10.50
CA LEU A 16 -16.69 14.41 -9.53
C LEU A 16 -17.01 15.91 -9.59
N ASN A 17 -16.98 16.47 -10.80
CA ASN A 17 -17.27 17.88 -11.03
C ASN A 17 -18.70 18.25 -10.56
N ASN A 18 -19.70 17.43 -10.94
CA ASN A 18 -21.08 17.66 -10.52
C ASN A 18 -21.29 17.53 -9.02
N ASN A 19 -20.53 16.67 -8.34
CA ASN A 19 -20.63 16.51 -6.91
C ASN A 19 -20.08 17.76 -6.19
N TRP A 20 -18.91 18.24 -6.60
CA TRP A 20 -18.29 19.41 -5.99
C TRP A 20 -18.88 20.76 -6.44
N SER A 21 -19.48 20.85 -7.62
CA SER A 21 -20.14 22.08 -8.09
C SER A 21 -21.38 22.44 -7.26
N LYS A 22 -21.90 21.51 -6.46
CA LYS A 22 -22.96 21.79 -5.48
C LYS A 22 -22.44 22.58 -4.28
N THR A 23 -21.12 22.68 -4.10
CA THR A 23 -20.50 23.48 -3.06
C THR A 23 -20.47 24.96 -3.48
N PRO A 24 -21.12 25.87 -2.75
CA PRO A 24 -21.30 27.27 -3.18
C PRO A 24 -20.01 28.11 -3.24
N SER A 25 -18.87 27.59 -2.76
CA SER A 25 -17.59 28.30 -2.73
C SER A 25 -16.82 28.32 -4.06
N CYS A 26 -17.28 27.62 -5.10
CA CYS A 26 -16.55 27.50 -6.37
C CYS A 26 -17.42 27.92 -7.56
N SER A 27 -17.22 29.13 -8.07
CA SER A 27 -18.02 29.72 -9.16
C SER A 27 -17.61 29.26 -10.57
N LEU A 28 -16.49 28.54 -10.71
CA LEU A 28 -15.88 28.22 -12.01
C LEU A 28 -15.96 26.72 -12.34
N LYS A 29 -16.95 26.33 -13.15
CA LYS A 29 -17.11 24.96 -13.69
C LYS A 29 -15.86 24.40 -14.38
N LYS A 30 -15.00 25.25 -14.94
CA LYS A 30 -13.74 24.83 -15.61
C LYS A 30 -12.66 24.36 -14.63
N GLY A 31 -12.55 24.95 -13.43
CA GLY A 31 -11.56 24.52 -12.43
C GLY A 31 -11.89 23.15 -11.84
N GLY A 32 -13.18 22.83 -11.71
CA GLY A 32 -13.68 21.53 -11.28
C GLY A 32 -13.26 20.37 -12.17
N CYS A 33 -13.38 20.52 -13.50
CA CYS A 33 -12.93 19.51 -14.46
C CYS A 33 -11.41 19.26 -14.38
N ILE A 34 -10.61 20.33 -14.31
CA ILE A 34 -9.14 20.22 -14.23
C ILE A 34 -8.72 19.46 -12.97
N TYR A 35 -9.35 19.78 -11.83
CA TYR A 35 -9.08 19.09 -10.58
C TYR A 35 -9.54 17.62 -10.60
N ALA A 36 -10.75 17.35 -11.12
CA ALA A 36 -11.28 16.00 -11.26
C ALA A 36 -10.36 15.12 -12.12
N LYS A 37 -9.93 15.63 -13.27
CA LYS A 37 -9.02 14.93 -14.18
C LYS A 37 -7.68 14.63 -13.51
N LYS A 38 -7.02 15.64 -12.92
CA LYS A 38 -5.75 15.44 -12.21
C LYS A 38 -5.88 14.44 -11.06
N LEU A 39 -7.00 14.44 -10.34
CA LEU A 39 -7.27 13.47 -9.28
C LEU A 39 -7.41 12.05 -9.84
N ILE A 40 -8.18 11.87 -10.92
CA ILE A 40 -8.34 10.57 -11.58
C ILE A 40 -6.99 10.07 -12.10
N ASP A 41 -6.22 10.92 -12.79
CA ASP A 41 -4.89 10.57 -13.29
C ASP A 41 -3.97 10.09 -12.15
N SER A 42 -3.87 10.87 -11.07
CA SER A 42 -3.03 10.54 -9.91
C SER A 42 -3.46 9.23 -9.24
N VAL A 43 -4.75 8.98 -9.11
CA VAL A 43 -5.25 7.77 -8.46
C VAL A 43 -5.15 6.55 -9.36
N SER A 44 -5.43 6.70 -10.66
CA SER A 44 -5.29 5.62 -11.64
C SER A 44 -3.86 5.11 -11.70
N GLN A 45 -2.86 6.00 -11.65
CA GLN A 45 -1.44 5.61 -11.61
C GLN A 45 -1.08 4.74 -10.40
N LEU A 46 -1.78 4.89 -9.27
CA LEU A 46 -1.45 4.21 -8.01
C LEU A 46 -2.08 2.83 -7.86
N ILE A 47 -3.19 2.58 -8.55
CA ILE A 47 -4.10 1.46 -8.26
C ILE A 47 -4.48 0.71 -9.54
N SER A 48 -3.71 0.95 -10.60
CA SER A 48 -3.84 0.20 -11.84
C SER A 48 -3.52 -1.27 -11.60
N ASP A 49 -4.51 -2.14 -11.74
CA ASP A 49 -4.26 -3.53 -12.12
C ASP A 49 -3.77 -3.58 -13.58
N GLU A 50 -3.55 -4.76 -14.16
CA GLU A 50 -3.19 -4.90 -15.58
C GLU A 50 -4.16 -4.16 -16.52
N LYS A 51 -5.38 -3.86 -16.05
CA LYS A 51 -6.45 -3.16 -16.79
C LYS A 51 -6.53 -1.67 -16.48
N LYS A 52 -5.78 -1.17 -15.50
CA LYS A 52 -5.83 0.22 -15.01
C LYS A 52 -7.19 0.67 -14.44
N GLU A 53 -8.03 -0.28 -14.00
CA GLU A 53 -9.45 -0.03 -13.69
C GLU A 53 -9.70 0.30 -12.21
N PHE A 54 -9.03 1.30 -11.63
CA PHE A 54 -9.39 1.71 -10.27
C PHE A 54 -10.69 2.51 -10.21
N THR A 55 -10.86 3.46 -11.11
CA THR A 55 -11.93 4.47 -11.03
C THR A 55 -13.20 4.08 -11.78
N GLY A 56 -13.17 2.97 -12.52
CA GLY A 56 -14.28 2.42 -13.31
C GLY A 56 -15.47 1.89 -12.50
N ILE A 57 -15.41 1.95 -11.18
CA ILE A 57 -16.54 1.64 -10.30
C ILE A 57 -17.11 2.95 -9.74
N PRO A 58 -18.41 3.25 -9.95
CA PRO A 58 -19.04 4.47 -9.44
C PRO A 58 -18.82 4.73 -7.94
N LEU A 59 -18.71 3.66 -7.13
CA LEU A 59 -18.41 3.76 -5.72
C LEU A 59 -17.03 4.37 -5.44
N HIS A 60 -15.97 4.00 -6.16
CA HIS A 60 -14.63 4.56 -5.97
C HIS A 60 -14.58 6.05 -6.27
N THR A 61 -15.17 6.44 -7.39
CA THR A 61 -15.28 7.85 -7.79
C THR A 61 -16.10 8.66 -6.80
N ARG A 62 -17.17 8.07 -6.23
CA ARG A 62 -17.92 8.72 -5.16
C ARG A 62 -17.07 9.04 -3.94
N ILE A 63 -16.21 8.12 -3.49
CA ILE A 63 -15.36 8.43 -2.34
C ILE A 63 -14.24 9.39 -2.71
N LEU A 64 -13.68 9.34 -3.92
CA LEU A 64 -12.75 10.39 -4.36
C LEU A 64 -13.38 11.77 -4.24
N ALA A 65 -14.65 11.91 -4.63
CA ALA A 65 -15.38 13.17 -4.42
C ALA A 65 -15.43 13.56 -2.94
N GLU A 66 -15.76 12.61 -2.05
CA GLU A 66 -15.97 12.89 -0.63
C GLU A 66 -14.64 13.15 0.12
N ALA A 67 -13.60 12.37 -0.15
CA ALA A 67 -12.30 12.50 0.49
C ALA A 67 -11.56 13.77 0.05
N PHE A 68 -11.76 14.21 -1.20
CA PHE A 68 -11.09 15.39 -1.75
C PHE A 68 -11.94 16.66 -1.69
N GLU A 69 -13.16 16.62 -1.12
CA GLU A 69 -14.03 17.79 -1.04
C GLU A 69 -13.36 18.98 -0.33
N ASN A 70 -12.66 18.73 0.78
CA ASN A 70 -11.98 19.81 1.51
C ASN A 70 -10.78 20.36 0.74
N LYS A 71 -9.95 19.48 0.15
CA LYS A 71 -8.82 19.90 -0.71
C LYS A 71 -9.31 20.67 -1.94
N TYR A 72 -10.45 20.26 -2.50
CA TYR A 72 -11.12 20.96 -3.59
C TYR A 72 -11.60 22.35 -3.17
N LYS A 73 -12.23 22.50 -2.00
CA LYS A 73 -12.62 23.81 -1.45
C LYS A 73 -11.40 24.74 -1.30
N THR A 74 -10.28 24.24 -0.79
CA THR A 74 -9.03 25.00 -0.71
C THR A 74 -8.51 25.41 -2.09
N PHE A 75 -8.53 24.50 -3.06
CA PHE A 75 -8.18 24.80 -4.45
C PHE A 75 -9.06 25.91 -5.05
N CYS A 76 -10.37 25.86 -4.83
CA CYS A 76 -11.30 26.89 -5.31
C CYS A 76 -11.04 28.27 -4.70
N ASN A 77 -10.56 28.33 -3.46
CA ASN A 77 -10.24 29.59 -2.78
C ASN A 77 -8.84 30.13 -3.13
N SER A 78 -8.04 29.39 -3.92
CA SER A 78 -6.69 29.82 -4.34
C SER A 78 -6.76 30.82 -5.50
N PRO A 79 -5.90 31.86 -5.54
CA PRO A 79 -5.83 32.81 -6.65
C PRO A 79 -5.32 32.18 -7.96
N HIS A 80 -4.68 31.00 -7.90
CA HIS A 80 -4.13 30.30 -9.05
C HIS A 80 -4.87 28.98 -9.34
N GLN A 81 -6.15 29.09 -9.70
CA GLN A 81 -7.06 27.96 -10.01
C GLN A 81 -6.68 27.16 -11.28
N ASN A 82 -5.53 27.43 -11.88
CA ASN A 82 -4.97 26.67 -13.01
C ASN A 82 -3.89 25.67 -12.56
N LYS A 83 -3.41 25.75 -11.31
CA LYS A 83 -2.39 24.84 -10.77
C LYS A 83 -3.00 24.00 -9.66
N VAL A 84 -3.43 22.79 -10.02
CA VAL A 84 -3.95 21.82 -9.06
C VAL A 84 -2.79 21.30 -8.21
N ASN A 85 -2.74 21.71 -6.95
CA ASN A 85 -1.78 21.18 -5.98
C ASN A 85 -2.32 19.89 -5.35
N LEU A 86 -2.39 18.83 -6.15
CA LEU A 86 -2.58 17.48 -5.67
C LEU A 86 -1.20 16.81 -5.61
N PRO A 87 -0.91 16.01 -4.57
CA PRO A 87 0.33 15.26 -4.55
C PRO A 87 0.35 14.34 -5.78
N ASN A 88 1.49 14.27 -6.46
CA ASN A 88 1.64 13.44 -7.67
C ASN A 88 1.33 11.97 -7.37
N TYR A 89 1.60 11.56 -6.13
CA TYR A 89 1.33 10.24 -5.61
C TYR A 89 0.71 10.36 -4.23
N MET A 90 -0.30 9.54 -3.99
CA MET A 90 -1.25 9.73 -2.91
C MET A 90 -1.17 8.54 -1.98
N ASN A 91 -1.21 8.77 -0.67
CA ASN A 91 -1.28 7.69 0.29
C ASN A 91 -2.64 6.97 0.15
N ILE A 92 -2.63 5.90 -0.64
CA ILE A 92 -3.80 5.12 -1.00
C ILE A 92 -4.55 4.61 0.23
N VAL A 93 -3.84 4.34 1.34
CA VAL A 93 -4.44 3.84 2.59
C VAL A 93 -5.35 4.89 3.23
N GLU A 94 -5.09 6.19 3.09
CA GLU A 94 -5.84 7.24 3.80
C GLU A 94 -7.33 7.27 3.42
N PHE A 95 -7.67 6.84 2.22
CA PHE A 95 -9.06 6.91 1.74
C PHE A 95 -9.89 5.74 2.21
N PHE A 96 -9.31 4.54 2.24
CA PHE A 96 -10.04 3.29 2.51
C PHE A 96 -10.82 3.29 3.83
N PRO A 97 -10.30 3.81 4.96
CA PRO A 97 -11.07 3.96 6.19
C PRO A 97 -12.38 4.74 6.01
N ILE A 98 -12.42 5.75 5.13
CA ILE A 98 -13.63 6.54 4.83
C ILE A 98 -14.67 5.65 4.13
N PHE A 99 -14.25 4.87 3.13
CA PHE A 99 -15.10 3.89 2.45
C PHE A 99 -15.71 2.91 3.44
N VAL A 100 -14.86 2.33 4.28
CA VAL A 100 -15.26 1.29 5.23
C VAL A 100 -16.28 1.82 6.23
N LYS A 101 -16.02 2.99 6.79
CA LYS A 101 -16.94 3.64 7.72
C LYS A 101 -18.30 3.95 7.09
N ARG A 102 -18.32 4.45 5.85
CA ARG A 102 -19.58 4.75 5.13
C ARG A 102 -20.35 3.50 4.78
N LYS A 103 -19.68 2.47 4.26
CA LYS A 103 -20.31 1.19 3.94
C LYS A 103 -20.92 0.54 5.19
N PHE A 104 -20.19 0.59 6.31
CA PHE A 104 -20.71 0.15 7.60
C PHE A 104 -21.95 0.95 8.04
N GLN A 105 -21.94 2.28 7.91
CA GLN A 105 -23.10 3.12 8.24
C GLN A 105 -24.34 2.76 7.42
N LEU A 106 -24.18 2.47 6.13
CA LEU A 106 -25.26 2.06 5.23
C LEU A 106 -25.80 0.67 5.57
N SER A 107 -24.92 -0.29 5.88
CA SER A 107 -25.32 -1.67 6.19
C SER A 107 -26.08 -1.80 7.51
N PHE A 108 -25.81 -0.94 8.51
CA PHE A 108 -26.31 -1.13 9.88
C PHE A 108 -27.33 -0.09 10.37
N HIS A 109 -27.86 0.78 9.50
CA HIS A 109 -28.83 1.85 9.86
C HIS A 109 -28.57 2.48 11.24
N LEU A 110 -27.31 2.90 11.46
CA LEU A 110 -26.73 3.13 12.79
C LEU A 110 -27.36 4.27 13.61
N ALA A 111 -28.35 5.00 13.09
CA ALA A 111 -29.00 6.10 13.78
C ALA A 111 -29.65 5.68 15.12
N ARG A 112 -30.03 4.41 15.27
CA ARG A 112 -30.73 3.87 16.45
C ARG A 112 -29.86 3.11 17.45
N ILE A 113 -28.56 2.93 17.18
CA ILE A 113 -27.67 2.12 18.02
C ILE A 113 -26.88 3.03 18.99
N PRO A 114 -26.68 2.67 20.27
CA PRO A 114 -25.83 3.45 21.19
C PRO A 114 -24.35 3.46 20.77
N ARG A 115 -23.59 4.49 21.14
CA ARG A 115 -22.21 4.72 20.66
C ARG A 115 -21.25 3.56 20.97
N ASP A 116 -21.32 2.99 22.17
CA ASP A 116 -20.40 1.91 22.58
C ASP A 116 -20.65 0.63 21.78
N TYR A 117 -21.92 0.31 21.53
CA TYR A 117 -22.30 -0.80 20.65
C TYR A 117 -21.88 -0.56 19.20
N LYS A 118 -21.91 0.68 18.69
CA LYS A 118 -21.39 0.99 17.35
C LYS A 118 -19.90 0.67 17.22
N ARG A 119 -19.09 0.95 18.24
CA ARG A 119 -17.66 0.65 18.22
C ARG A 119 -17.43 -0.86 18.16
N ILE A 120 -18.11 -1.62 19.02
CA ILE A 120 -18.00 -3.09 19.05
C ILE A 120 -18.42 -3.69 17.70
N LEU A 121 -19.55 -3.25 17.14
CA LEU A 121 -20.02 -3.69 15.83
C LEU A 121 -19.05 -3.31 14.70
N PHE A 122 -18.41 -2.15 14.78
CA PHE A 122 -17.44 -1.73 13.77
C PHE A 122 -16.13 -2.52 13.85
N ASP A 123 -15.68 -2.85 15.07
CA ASP A 123 -14.52 -3.70 15.28
C ASP A 123 -14.78 -5.14 14.79
N ASP A 124 -15.96 -5.69 15.08
CA ASP A 124 -16.39 -6.99 14.57
C ASP A 124 -16.52 -6.99 13.04
N PHE A 125 -17.11 -5.94 12.48
CA PHE A 125 -17.16 -5.73 11.04
C PHE A 125 -15.76 -5.76 10.41
N HIS A 126 -14.80 -5.02 10.98
CA HIS A 126 -13.43 -5.04 10.50
C HIS A 126 -12.78 -6.41 10.59
N LYS A 127 -12.95 -7.13 11.71
CA LYS A 127 -12.42 -8.49 11.87
C LYS A 127 -12.96 -9.44 10.80
N LYS A 128 -14.28 -9.41 10.58
CA LYS A 128 -14.96 -10.20 9.54
C LYS A 128 -14.43 -9.87 8.14
N GLN A 129 -14.38 -8.59 7.76
CA GLN A 129 -13.88 -8.19 6.44
C GLN A 129 -12.40 -8.54 6.23
N ASN A 130 -11.56 -8.36 7.25
CA ASN A 130 -10.14 -8.74 7.24
C ASN A 130 -9.94 -10.22 6.95
N LEU A 131 -10.65 -11.10 7.66
CA LEU A 131 -10.53 -12.56 7.48
C LEU A 131 -11.02 -12.99 6.09
N LEU A 132 -12.18 -12.50 5.67
CA LEU A 132 -12.76 -12.87 4.38
C LEU A 132 -11.88 -12.41 3.21
N ALA A 133 -11.24 -11.25 3.32
CA ALA A 133 -10.30 -10.77 2.33
C ALA A 133 -9.09 -11.69 2.13
N LEU A 134 -8.58 -12.32 3.20
CA LEU A 134 -7.52 -13.33 3.08
C LEU A 134 -7.99 -14.53 2.26
N TYR A 135 -9.22 -14.99 2.47
CA TYR A 135 -9.80 -16.11 1.70
C TYR A 135 -10.06 -15.77 0.24
N THR A 136 -10.30 -14.50 -0.08
CA THR A 136 -10.43 -14.02 -1.45
C THR A 136 -9.08 -14.05 -2.17
N LEU A 137 -8.00 -13.66 -1.49
CA LEU A 137 -6.69 -13.44 -2.13
C LEU A 137 -5.77 -14.66 -2.12
N PHE A 138 -5.85 -15.50 -1.09
CA PHE A 138 -4.83 -16.50 -0.82
C PHE A 138 -5.37 -17.93 -0.91
N SER A 139 -4.48 -18.87 -1.25
CA SER A 139 -4.83 -20.29 -1.33
C SER A 139 -5.07 -20.87 0.07
N GLU A 140 -5.72 -22.03 0.16
CA GLU A 140 -5.88 -22.72 1.45
C GLU A 140 -4.53 -23.02 2.11
N ASN A 141 -3.53 -23.41 1.31
CA ASN A 141 -2.17 -23.65 1.81
C ASN A 141 -1.56 -22.37 2.44
N ASP A 142 -1.73 -21.22 1.81
CA ASP A 142 -1.29 -19.94 2.36
C ASP A 142 -2.03 -19.59 3.66
N LEU A 143 -3.34 -19.80 3.68
CA LEU A 143 -4.17 -19.53 4.85
C LEU A 143 -3.78 -20.39 6.06
N THR A 144 -3.44 -21.66 5.85
CA THR A 144 -2.95 -22.53 6.94
C THR A 144 -1.61 -22.06 7.53
N GLN A 145 -0.79 -21.36 6.74
CA GLN A 145 0.45 -20.74 7.22
C GLN A 145 0.16 -19.44 7.97
N LEU A 146 -0.87 -18.69 7.59
CA LEU A 146 -1.21 -17.38 8.17
C LEU A 146 -2.08 -17.47 9.42
N LEU A 147 -3.06 -18.37 9.43
CA LEU A 147 -4.14 -18.44 10.41
C LEU A 147 -3.96 -19.62 11.36
N SER A 148 -4.30 -19.41 12.64
CA SER A 148 -4.48 -20.52 13.57
C SER A 148 -5.78 -21.27 13.27
N ARG A 149 -5.85 -22.57 13.62
CA ARG A 149 -7.08 -23.39 13.46
C ARG A 149 -8.35 -22.71 13.94
N ASN A 150 -8.33 -22.11 15.14
CA ASN A 150 -9.50 -21.39 15.68
C ASN A 150 -9.96 -20.21 14.79
N LYS A 151 -9.02 -19.50 14.12
CA LYS A 151 -9.38 -18.39 13.21
C LYS A 151 -9.94 -18.90 11.89
N ILE A 152 -9.49 -20.07 11.43
CA ILE A 152 -10.06 -20.75 10.27
C ILE A 152 -11.51 -21.14 10.59
N GLU A 153 -11.76 -21.74 11.74
CA GLU A 153 -13.11 -22.10 12.21
C GLU A 153 -14.01 -20.88 12.43
N GLU A 154 -13.50 -19.81 13.06
CA GLU A 154 -14.20 -18.53 13.20
C GLU A 154 -14.61 -17.96 11.83
N THR A 155 -13.72 -18.04 10.84
CA THR A 155 -14.01 -17.58 9.48
C THR A 155 -15.09 -18.44 8.80
N LEU A 156 -15.10 -19.75 9.04
CA LEU A 156 -16.16 -20.64 8.56
C LEU A 156 -17.53 -20.28 9.15
N ASN A 157 -17.58 -19.85 10.42
CA ASN A 157 -18.84 -19.39 11.03
C ASN A 157 -19.35 -18.08 10.42
N TYR A 158 -18.45 -17.18 10.01
CA TYR A 158 -18.83 -15.97 9.27
C TYR A 158 -19.35 -16.27 7.85
N LYS A 159 -19.00 -17.43 7.28
CA LYS A 159 -19.62 -17.96 6.05
C LYS A 159 -21.06 -18.42 6.28
N PHE A 160 -21.85 -17.88 7.21
CA PHE A 160 -23.31 -18.05 7.23
C PHE A 160 -24.10 -16.72 7.32
N GLN A 161 -23.42 -15.57 7.27
CA GLN A 161 -24.00 -14.22 7.40
C GLN A 161 -23.61 -13.33 6.20
N TRP A 162 -24.36 -13.44 5.09
CA TRP A 162 -23.83 -13.30 3.72
C TRP A 162 -24.05 -11.97 2.97
N GLU A 163 -24.74 -10.99 3.54
CA GLU A 163 -25.09 -9.75 2.84
C GLU A 163 -24.58 -8.48 3.54
N GLU A 164 -23.36 -8.53 4.09
CA GLU A 164 -22.82 -7.43 4.87
C GLU A 164 -21.45 -6.95 4.38
N GLY A 165 -21.34 -5.63 4.21
CA GLY A 165 -20.08 -4.98 3.86
C GLY A 165 -19.73 -5.09 2.39
N PHE A 166 -18.53 -5.60 2.09
CA PHE A 166 -17.93 -5.53 0.75
C PHE A 166 -18.07 -6.82 -0.06
N ILE A 167 -18.74 -7.84 0.44
CA ILE A 167 -18.94 -9.14 -0.22
C ILE A 167 -20.09 -9.00 -1.23
N SER A 168 -19.87 -9.47 -2.46
CA SER A 168 -20.90 -9.48 -3.51
C SER A 168 -21.57 -10.85 -3.67
N LYS A 169 -20.84 -11.96 -3.53
CA LYS A 169 -21.35 -13.34 -3.52
C LYS A 169 -20.32 -14.33 -2.98
N ILE A 170 -20.71 -15.58 -2.77
CA ILE A 170 -19.80 -16.70 -2.49
C ILE A 170 -19.87 -17.68 -3.67
N VAL A 171 -18.70 -18.11 -4.17
CA VAL A 171 -18.59 -19.13 -5.22
C VAL A 171 -17.66 -20.22 -4.70
N ASP A 172 -18.14 -21.46 -4.65
CA ASP A 172 -17.38 -22.62 -4.16
C ASP A 172 -16.74 -22.41 -2.78
N GLY A 173 -17.48 -21.78 -1.86
CA GLY A 173 -17.02 -21.49 -0.51
C GLY A 173 -15.97 -20.37 -0.40
N LYS A 174 -15.65 -19.68 -1.50
CA LYS A 174 -14.77 -18.50 -1.51
C LYS A 174 -15.61 -17.20 -1.58
N PRO A 175 -15.35 -16.23 -0.68
CA PRO A 175 -16.01 -14.94 -0.75
C PRO A 175 -15.49 -14.12 -1.93
N LEU A 176 -16.41 -13.63 -2.77
CA LEU A 176 -16.12 -12.65 -3.80
C LEU A 176 -16.36 -11.26 -3.21
N ILE A 177 -15.28 -10.48 -3.08
CA ILE A 177 -15.37 -9.08 -2.68
C ILE A 177 -15.70 -8.25 -3.92
N THR A 178 -16.50 -7.20 -3.74
CA THR A 178 -17.04 -6.33 -4.80
C THR A 178 -15.92 -5.75 -5.67
N HIS A 179 -14.76 -5.48 -5.07
CA HIS A 179 -13.57 -5.09 -5.80
C HIS A 179 -12.30 -5.57 -5.10
N ILE A 180 -11.31 -5.97 -5.91
CA ILE A 180 -10.05 -6.55 -5.43
C ILE A 180 -9.24 -5.60 -4.54
N SER A 181 -9.33 -4.29 -4.77
CA SER A 181 -8.65 -3.29 -3.92
C SER A 181 -9.09 -3.36 -2.45
N PHE A 182 -10.37 -3.63 -2.17
CA PHE A 182 -10.84 -3.81 -0.80
C PHE A 182 -10.31 -5.10 -0.19
N ALA A 183 -10.23 -6.18 -0.98
CA ALA A 183 -9.60 -7.41 -0.53
C ALA A 183 -8.13 -7.15 -0.16
N ASN A 184 -7.37 -6.48 -1.03
CA ASN A 184 -5.97 -6.12 -0.79
C ASN A 184 -5.81 -5.24 0.47
N TYR A 185 -6.65 -4.21 0.62
CA TYR A 185 -6.65 -3.35 1.80
C TYR A 185 -6.93 -4.10 3.09
N PHE A 186 -8.00 -4.91 3.14
CA PHE A 186 -8.39 -5.62 4.36
C PHE A 186 -7.41 -6.74 4.74
N ALA A 187 -6.86 -7.45 3.74
CA ALA A 187 -5.79 -8.42 3.95
C ALA A 187 -4.51 -7.76 4.48
N ALA A 188 -4.10 -6.62 3.90
CA ALA A 188 -2.97 -5.84 4.37
C ALA A 188 -3.20 -5.33 5.81
N ARG A 189 -4.42 -4.89 6.13
CA ARG A 189 -4.82 -4.44 7.47
C ARG A 189 -4.74 -5.57 8.48
N PHE A 190 -5.16 -6.77 8.11
CA PHE A 190 -5.00 -7.94 8.96
C PHE A 190 -3.53 -8.18 9.28
N LEU A 191 -2.68 -8.30 8.25
CA LEU A 191 -1.28 -8.67 8.44
C LEU A 191 -0.45 -7.59 9.13
N SER A 192 -0.72 -6.31 8.89
CA SER A 192 -0.02 -5.19 9.54
C SER A 192 -0.43 -4.99 11.01
N SER A 193 -1.62 -5.42 11.41
CA SER A 193 -2.09 -5.34 12.80
C SER A 193 -1.74 -6.59 13.63
N GLU A 194 -1.36 -7.69 12.99
CA GLU A 194 -1.01 -8.92 13.67
C GLU A 194 0.34 -8.80 14.40
N LYS A 195 0.31 -8.94 15.73
CA LYS A 195 1.52 -9.10 16.56
C LYS A 195 2.42 -10.26 16.06
N LYS A 196 1.81 -11.20 15.32
CA LYS A 196 2.44 -12.39 14.77
C LYS A 196 3.21 -12.16 13.46
N ILE A 197 3.28 -10.94 12.94
CA ILE A 197 4.07 -10.64 11.73
C ILE A 197 5.54 -11.09 11.85
N LYS A 198 6.03 -11.20 13.08
CA LYS A 198 7.39 -11.67 13.41
C LYS A 198 7.54 -13.19 13.43
N LYS A 199 6.46 -13.98 13.29
CA LYS A 199 6.53 -15.46 13.28
C LYS A 199 7.12 -15.96 11.97
N GLN A 200 7.96 -16.99 12.05
CA GLN A 200 8.73 -17.50 10.91
C GLN A 200 7.87 -17.93 9.71
N ASN A 201 6.74 -18.57 9.95
CA ASN A 201 5.77 -18.95 8.91
C ASN A 201 5.18 -17.72 8.17
N VAL A 202 4.87 -16.64 8.91
CA VAL A 202 4.37 -15.40 8.31
C VAL A 202 5.48 -14.70 7.51
N LYS A 203 6.72 -14.72 7.99
CA LYS A 203 7.89 -14.19 7.24
C LYS A 203 8.08 -14.91 5.91
N HIS A 204 8.01 -16.24 5.91
CA HIS A 204 8.16 -17.05 4.70
C HIS A 204 7.03 -16.74 3.70
N PHE A 205 5.79 -16.68 4.18
CA PHE A 205 4.66 -16.27 3.35
C PHE A 205 4.87 -14.87 2.74
N LEU A 206 5.20 -13.87 3.57
CA LEU A 206 5.38 -12.49 3.12
C LEU A 206 6.52 -12.35 2.11
N ARG A 207 7.64 -13.06 2.29
CA ARG A 207 8.71 -13.13 1.29
C ARG A 207 8.16 -13.56 -0.07
N GLY A 208 7.35 -14.61 -0.10
CA GLY A 208 6.74 -15.10 -1.33
C GLY A 208 5.76 -14.10 -1.97
N GLN A 209 5.13 -13.22 -1.19
CA GLN A 209 4.16 -12.26 -1.72
C GLN A 209 4.79 -10.93 -2.15
N ILE A 210 5.81 -10.44 -1.43
CA ILE A 210 6.36 -9.08 -1.58
C ILE A 210 6.99 -8.84 -2.96
N PHE A 211 7.65 -9.85 -3.54
CA PHE A 211 8.33 -9.75 -4.83
C PHE A 211 7.45 -10.17 -6.02
N ARG A 212 6.17 -10.50 -5.79
CA ARG A 212 5.24 -10.88 -6.86
C ARG A 212 4.52 -9.66 -7.38
N LYS A 213 4.68 -9.40 -8.68
CA LYS A 213 4.05 -8.28 -9.37
C LYS A 213 2.52 -8.31 -9.26
N GLU A 214 1.93 -9.50 -9.25
CA GLU A 214 0.48 -9.69 -9.12
C GLU A 214 -0.07 -9.19 -7.77
N ASN A 215 0.80 -9.07 -6.76
CA ASN A 215 0.45 -8.64 -5.41
C ASN A 215 0.86 -7.18 -5.11
N GLU A 216 1.26 -6.41 -6.12
CA GLU A 216 1.81 -5.06 -5.93
C GLU A 216 0.86 -4.18 -5.08
N LEU A 217 -0.44 -4.21 -5.36
CA LEU A 217 -1.42 -3.41 -4.63
C LEU A 217 -1.56 -3.85 -3.16
N PHE A 218 -1.58 -5.15 -2.89
CA PHE A 218 -1.54 -5.68 -1.52
C PHE A 218 -0.29 -5.21 -0.79
N CYS A 219 0.87 -5.31 -1.44
CA CYS A 219 2.15 -4.91 -0.87
C CYS A 219 2.21 -3.41 -0.59
N ARG A 220 1.67 -2.58 -1.48
CA ARG A 220 1.52 -1.13 -1.26
C ARG A 220 0.69 -0.84 -0.02
N PHE A 221 -0.53 -1.39 0.09
CA PHE A 221 -1.36 -1.19 1.30
C PHE A 221 -0.64 -1.63 2.57
N PHE A 222 -0.02 -2.81 2.52
CA PHE A 222 0.71 -3.38 3.64
C PHE A 222 1.87 -2.48 4.09
N ASN A 223 2.66 -1.99 3.13
CA ASN A 223 3.79 -1.11 3.41
C ASN A 223 3.35 0.23 3.98
N TYR A 224 2.34 0.89 3.39
CA TYR A 224 1.79 2.14 3.93
C TYR A 224 1.28 1.96 5.36
N MET A 225 0.54 0.88 5.64
CA MET A 225 0.07 0.62 7.00
C MET A 225 1.24 0.47 7.98
N LEU A 226 2.35 -0.18 7.58
CA LEU A 226 3.52 -0.30 8.46
C LEU A 226 4.22 1.04 8.76
N THR A 227 3.96 2.09 7.99
CA THR A 227 4.45 3.46 8.26
C THR A 227 3.58 4.25 9.23
N GLU A 228 2.33 3.82 9.48
CA GLU A 228 1.42 4.47 10.44
C GLU A 228 1.99 4.42 11.87
N ASP A 229 1.76 5.50 12.63
CA ASP A 229 2.00 5.62 14.08
C ASP A 229 3.46 5.68 14.57
N LYS A 230 4.46 5.86 13.69
CA LYS A 230 5.86 6.10 14.09
C LYS A 230 6.35 7.49 13.70
N TYR A 231 6.90 8.21 14.68
CA TYR A 231 7.63 9.47 14.44
C TYR A 231 8.82 9.19 13.50
N GLY A 232 9.06 10.08 12.53
CA GLY A 232 10.14 9.93 11.54
C GLY A 232 9.80 9.12 10.27
N CYS A 233 8.61 8.51 10.16
CA CYS A 233 8.20 7.77 8.96
C CYS A 233 7.87 8.63 7.72
N GLY A 234 8.00 9.96 7.80
CA GLY A 234 7.71 10.86 6.68
C GLY A 234 8.51 10.50 5.42
N VAL A 235 9.78 10.09 5.58
CA VAL A 235 10.62 9.66 4.47
C VAL A 235 10.14 8.35 3.86
N HIS A 236 9.66 7.39 4.66
CA HIS A 236 9.09 6.15 4.15
C HIS A 236 7.84 6.41 3.31
N ILE A 237 6.96 7.32 3.76
CA ILE A 237 5.77 7.71 3.01
C ILE A 237 6.15 8.37 1.69
N ALA A 238 7.15 9.27 1.70
CA ALA A 238 7.65 9.90 0.48
C ALA A 238 8.21 8.88 -0.51
N VAL A 239 8.94 7.87 -0.03
CA VAL A 239 9.43 6.76 -0.87
C VAL A 239 8.28 5.90 -1.41
N LEU A 240 7.30 5.51 -0.59
CA LEU A 240 6.14 4.72 -1.04
C LEU A 240 5.27 5.48 -2.05
N SER A 241 5.31 6.80 -1.96
CA SER A 241 4.72 7.73 -2.91
C SER A 241 5.65 8.01 -4.09
N ASN A 242 6.85 7.44 -4.20
CA ASN A 242 7.80 7.78 -5.27
C ASN A 242 7.99 9.31 -5.47
N ASP A 243 7.97 10.08 -4.36
CA ASP A 243 8.06 11.53 -4.37
C ASP A 243 9.51 11.94 -4.10
N GLU A 244 10.31 11.96 -5.17
CA GLU A 244 11.75 12.27 -5.11
C GLU A 244 12.04 13.63 -4.48
N ASP A 245 11.20 14.64 -4.78
CA ASP A 245 11.36 15.99 -4.27
C ASP A 245 11.07 16.06 -2.78
N GLU A 246 10.03 15.37 -2.31
CA GLU A 246 9.71 15.26 -0.89
C GLU A 246 10.78 14.48 -0.12
N VAL A 247 11.32 13.39 -0.71
CA VAL A 247 12.46 12.66 -0.14
C VAL A 247 13.65 13.61 0.08
N LYS A 248 14.04 14.37 -0.95
CA LYS A 248 15.11 15.37 -0.84
C LYS A 248 14.78 16.41 0.22
N ARG A 249 13.58 16.98 0.19
CA ARG A 249 13.14 18.01 1.13
C ARG A 249 13.23 17.53 2.58
N LEU A 250 12.83 16.29 2.86
CA LEU A 250 12.91 15.70 4.19
C LEU A 250 14.34 15.42 4.63
N LEU A 251 15.22 15.01 3.73
CA LEU A 251 16.63 14.78 4.03
C LEU A 251 17.39 16.09 4.35
N TYR A 252 17.05 17.20 3.68
CA TYR A 252 17.72 18.49 3.89
C TYR A 252 17.20 19.32 5.07
N ASN A 253 15.92 19.19 5.43
CA ASN A 253 15.26 20.11 6.37
C ASN A 253 14.95 19.52 7.75
N THR A 254 15.49 18.34 8.08
CA THR A 254 15.23 17.69 9.36
C THR A 254 16.35 17.98 10.37
N VAL A 255 15.96 18.38 11.57
CA VAL A 255 16.88 18.62 12.70
C VAL A 255 17.39 17.29 13.30
N GLU A 256 16.64 16.21 13.06
CA GLU A 256 16.95 14.86 13.53
C GLU A 256 17.52 14.00 12.40
N ASP A 257 18.41 13.07 12.75
CA ASP A 257 18.98 12.11 11.81
C ASP A 257 17.92 11.07 11.37
N ILE A 258 17.40 11.24 10.16
CA ILE A 258 16.37 10.37 9.59
C ILE A 258 16.94 9.05 9.04
N THR A 259 18.27 8.93 8.89
CA THR A 259 18.90 7.76 8.26
C THR A 259 18.67 6.46 9.04
N CYS A 260 18.46 6.61 10.36
CA CYS A 260 18.16 5.52 11.29
C CYS A 260 16.66 5.32 11.54
N ALA A 261 15.79 6.15 10.95
CA ALA A 261 14.34 6.04 11.13
C ALA A 261 13.83 4.73 10.54
N THR A 262 12.96 4.03 11.27
CA THR A 262 12.41 2.74 10.86
C THR A 262 10.90 2.66 11.00
N ASP A 263 10.24 2.01 10.05
CA ASP A 263 8.81 1.71 10.11
C ASP A 263 8.49 0.63 11.19
N ARG A 264 7.24 0.20 11.33
CA ARG A 264 6.84 -0.84 12.31
C ARG A 264 7.47 -2.21 12.04
N ALA A 265 7.97 -2.44 10.83
CA ALA A 265 8.71 -3.63 10.41
C ALA A 265 10.23 -3.50 10.64
N GLY A 266 10.72 -2.36 11.15
CA GLY A 266 12.16 -2.13 11.35
C GLY A 266 12.91 -1.79 10.06
N ARG A 267 12.20 -1.46 8.98
CA ARG A 267 12.78 -1.12 7.68
C ARG A 267 13.11 0.36 7.63
N THR A 268 14.26 0.72 7.08
CA THR A 268 14.60 2.11 6.72
C THR A 268 13.97 2.48 5.38
N ALA A 269 13.98 3.77 5.02
CA ALA A 269 13.51 4.22 3.70
C ALA A 269 14.24 3.52 2.54
N LEU A 270 15.54 3.20 2.73
CA LEU A 270 16.35 2.50 1.73
C LEU A 270 15.83 1.07 1.46
N HIS A 271 15.30 0.37 2.47
CA HIS A 271 14.69 -0.95 2.24
C HIS A 271 13.49 -0.84 1.30
N LEU A 272 12.66 0.20 1.49
CA LEU A 272 11.47 0.40 0.67
C LEU A 272 11.86 0.81 -0.76
N ALA A 273 12.76 1.78 -0.92
CA ALA A 273 13.19 2.23 -2.25
C ALA A 273 13.74 1.08 -3.09
N VAL A 274 14.54 0.20 -2.47
CA VAL A 274 15.08 -0.99 -3.11
C VAL A 274 13.98 -2.01 -3.42
N ALA A 275 13.08 -2.28 -2.47
CA ALA A 275 11.99 -3.23 -2.67
C ALA A 275 10.99 -2.83 -3.77
N PHE A 276 10.90 -1.54 -4.10
CA PHE A 276 10.07 -1.02 -5.19
C PHE A 276 10.85 -0.79 -6.49
N GLY A 277 12.16 -1.04 -6.52
CA GLY A 277 12.98 -0.82 -7.71
C GLY A 277 13.21 0.66 -8.04
N ASP A 278 13.02 1.57 -7.07
CA ASP A 278 13.12 3.02 -7.28
C ASP A 278 14.60 3.45 -7.33
N PHE A 279 15.23 3.28 -8.49
CA PHE A 279 16.67 3.51 -8.69
C PHE A 279 17.13 4.92 -8.27
N ASN A 280 16.40 5.97 -8.69
CA ASN A 280 16.78 7.36 -8.38
C ASN A 280 16.71 7.65 -6.88
N ILE A 281 15.61 7.25 -6.23
CA ILE A 281 15.42 7.40 -4.79
C ILE A 281 16.47 6.59 -4.03
N THR A 282 16.80 5.39 -4.51
CA THR A 282 17.87 4.57 -3.94
C THR A 282 19.20 5.31 -3.94
N ILE A 283 19.60 5.94 -5.06
CA ILE A 283 20.82 6.76 -5.11
C ILE A 283 20.77 7.92 -4.11
N ILE A 284 19.67 8.67 -4.08
CA ILE A 284 19.52 9.81 -3.16
C ILE A 284 19.70 9.37 -1.70
N LEU A 285 19.08 8.26 -1.30
CA LEU A 285 19.20 7.74 0.06
C LEU A 285 20.63 7.27 0.36
N LEU A 286 21.32 6.64 -0.60
CA LEU A 286 22.72 6.21 -0.44
C LEU A 286 23.69 7.39 -0.32
N GLU A 287 23.45 8.48 -1.04
CA GLU A 287 24.23 9.73 -0.92
C GLU A 287 24.07 10.40 0.43
N ASN A 288 22.94 10.15 1.10
CA ASN A 288 22.65 10.66 2.44
C ASN A 288 23.01 9.66 3.56
N GLY A 289 23.84 8.66 3.28
CA GLY A 289 24.48 7.83 4.32
C GLY A 289 23.61 6.70 4.90
N PHE A 290 22.51 6.33 4.24
CA PHE A 290 21.71 5.17 4.68
C PHE A 290 22.52 3.88 4.66
N ASN A 291 22.47 3.12 5.76
CA ASN A 291 23.23 1.88 5.91
C ASN A 291 22.65 0.74 5.05
N VAL A 292 23.42 0.31 4.05
CA VAL A 292 23.09 -0.79 3.13
C VAL A 292 23.03 -2.18 3.78
N ASN A 293 23.56 -2.31 5.00
CA ASN A 293 23.62 -3.57 5.76
C ASN A 293 22.65 -3.60 6.96
N GLN A 294 21.89 -2.52 7.20
CA GLN A 294 20.89 -2.49 8.26
C GLN A 294 19.85 -3.58 8.00
N ARG A 295 19.61 -4.47 8.96
CA ARG A 295 18.60 -5.53 8.81
C ARG A 295 17.26 -5.13 9.41
N ASP A 296 16.19 -5.39 8.70
CA ASP A 296 14.84 -5.20 9.22
C ASP A 296 14.42 -6.28 10.24
N GLN A 297 13.25 -6.08 10.86
CA GLN A 297 12.67 -7.06 11.78
C GLN A 297 11.68 -8.00 11.08
N LEU A 298 11.19 -7.60 9.90
CA LEU A 298 10.19 -8.32 9.12
C LEU A 298 10.78 -9.58 8.50
N LEU A 299 11.74 -9.45 7.59
CA LEU A 299 12.38 -10.58 6.92
C LEU A 299 13.76 -10.91 7.50
N GLY A 300 14.32 -10.01 8.32
CA GLY A 300 15.72 -10.07 8.75
C GLY A 300 16.68 -9.67 7.63
N TRP A 301 16.20 -8.91 6.65
CA TRP A 301 16.91 -8.60 5.41
C TRP A 301 17.47 -7.19 5.44
N SER A 302 18.63 -7.02 4.81
CA SER A 302 19.15 -5.68 4.48
C SER A 302 18.61 -5.20 3.13
N PRO A 303 18.74 -3.90 2.80
CA PRO A 303 18.43 -3.41 1.46
C PRO A 303 19.14 -4.21 0.37
N LEU A 304 20.41 -4.58 0.58
CA LEU A 304 21.12 -5.45 -0.37
C LEU A 304 20.44 -6.81 -0.57
N ASN A 305 19.95 -7.44 0.51
CA ASN A 305 19.24 -8.72 0.37
C ASN A 305 17.90 -8.57 -0.37
N TYR A 306 17.20 -7.44 -0.20
CA TYR A 306 16.00 -7.14 -1.00
C TYR A 306 16.34 -7.05 -2.49
N ALA A 307 17.42 -6.35 -2.87
CA ALA A 307 17.85 -6.22 -4.26
C ALA A 307 18.29 -7.57 -4.88
N GLU A 308 19.00 -8.39 -4.09
CA GLU A 308 19.44 -9.73 -4.52
C GLU A 308 18.27 -10.67 -4.76
N GLU A 309 17.24 -10.62 -3.91
CA GLU A 309 16.04 -11.45 -4.09
C GLU A 309 15.22 -11.01 -5.31
N ASP A 310 15.06 -9.69 -5.51
CA ASP A 310 14.32 -9.15 -6.66
C ASP A 310 15.05 -9.38 -7.99
N GLY A 311 16.38 -9.47 -7.94
CA GLY A 311 17.23 -9.67 -9.11
C GLY A 311 17.53 -8.39 -9.90
N ASP A 312 17.26 -7.20 -9.32
CA ASP A 312 17.59 -5.91 -9.94
C ASP A 312 19.11 -5.67 -9.90
N LYS A 313 19.78 -6.08 -10.99
CA LYS A 313 21.22 -5.96 -11.17
C LYS A 313 21.73 -4.52 -10.96
N LYS A 314 20.98 -3.51 -11.41
CA LYS A 314 21.42 -2.11 -11.32
C LYS A 314 21.43 -1.65 -9.87
N ILE A 315 20.39 -1.98 -9.12
CA ILE A 315 20.31 -1.65 -7.69
C ILE A 315 21.34 -2.45 -6.89
N VAL A 316 21.55 -3.73 -7.19
CA VAL A 316 22.59 -4.55 -6.56
C VAL A 316 23.97 -3.92 -6.75
N GLU A 317 24.32 -3.51 -7.98
CA GLU A 317 25.61 -2.90 -8.29
C GLU A 317 25.86 -1.61 -7.48
N ILE A 318 24.90 -0.68 -7.43
CA ILE A 318 25.08 0.58 -6.69
C ILE A 318 25.13 0.38 -5.17
N LEU A 319 24.38 -0.59 -4.63
CA LEU A 319 24.43 -0.93 -3.20
C LEU A 319 25.80 -1.51 -2.83
N PHE A 320 26.38 -2.36 -3.68
CA PHE A 320 27.72 -2.91 -3.47
C PHE A 320 28.81 -1.86 -3.43
N GLN A 321 28.74 -0.85 -4.30
CA GLN A 321 29.74 0.24 -4.34
C GLN A 321 29.72 1.10 -3.06
N ARG A 322 28.61 1.11 -2.32
CA ARG A 322 28.41 1.92 -1.11
C ARG A 322 28.62 1.16 0.20
N VAL A 323 28.97 -0.14 0.15
CA VAL A 323 29.41 -0.88 1.35
C VAL A 323 30.79 -0.35 1.79
N PRO A 324 30.93 0.28 2.98
CA PRO A 324 32.22 0.80 3.42
C PRO A 324 33.21 -0.36 3.62
N VAL A 325 34.32 -0.33 2.88
CA VAL A 325 35.41 -1.33 2.95
C VAL A 325 36.18 -1.24 4.29
N LYS A 326 35.96 -0.20 5.09
CA LYS A 326 36.68 0.05 6.34
C LYS A 326 36.07 -0.71 7.53
N GLY A 327 36.65 -1.88 7.77
CA GLY A 327 36.40 -2.77 8.91
C GLY A 327 36.61 -4.26 8.58
N TYR A 328 36.57 -4.62 7.30
CA TYR A 328 36.58 -6.01 6.82
C TYR A 328 37.91 -6.45 6.21
N LEU A 329 39.03 -6.11 6.87
CA LEU A 329 40.34 -6.73 6.60
C LEU A 329 40.57 -8.03 7.41
N TRP A 330 39.50 -8.66 7.91
CA TRP A 330 39.55 -10.03 8.45
C TRP A 330 38.55 -10.91 7.71
N ASN A 331 38.90 -11.27 6.47
CA ASN A 331 39.39 -12.60 6.11
C ASN A 331 39.19 -12.75 4.59
N LEU A 332 40.28 -12.94 3.85
CA LEU A 332 40.23 -13.29 2.43
C LEU A 332 39.29 -14.49 2.19
N THR A 333 39.18 -15.39 3.18
CA THR A 333 38.26 -16.52 3.19
C THR A 333 36.79 -16.12 3.21
N THR A 334 36.37 -15.05 3.90
CA THR A 334 34.98 -14.60 3.90
C THR A 334 34.62 -13.91 2.59
N GLN A 335 35.55 -13.14 2.00
CA GLN A 335 35.38 -12.58 0.65
C GLN A 335 35.31 -13.68 -0.41
N ILE A 336 36.16 -14.71 -0.30
CA ILE A 336 36.10 -15.89 -1.17
C ILE A 336 34.81 -16.67 -0.93
N ILE A 337 34.32 -16.82 0.31
CA ILE A 337 33.06 -17.51 0.62
C ILE A 337 31.86 -16.72 0.06
N GLU A 338 31.80 -15.41 0.26
CA GLU A 338 30.74 -14.57 -0.31
C GLU A 338 30.83 -14.51 -1.84
N TYR A 339 32.03 -14.41 -2.41
CA TYR A 339 32.23 -14.46 -3.86
C TYR A 339 31.86 -15.83 -4.44
N ILE A 340 32.16 -16.94 -3.75
CA ILE A 340 31.73 -18.29 -4.11
C ILE A 340 30.22 -18.45 -3.93
N GLN A 341 29.61 -17.85 -2.91
CA GLN A 341 28.15 -17.83 -2.74
C GLN A 341 27.47 -17.03 -3.86
N ARG A 342 28.05 -15.87 -4.25
CA ARG A 342 27.60 -15.04 -5.38
C ARG A 342 27.80 -15.73 -6.72
N LEU A 343 28.91 -16.45 -6.93
CA LEU A 343 29.11 -17.27 -8.13
C LEU A 343 28.14 -18.46 -8.16
N ARG A 344 27.89 -19.13 -7.03
CA ARG A 344 26.88 -20.21 -6.94
C ARG A 344 25.46 -19.69 -7.20
N MET A 345 25.14 -18.47 -6.78
CA MET A 345 23.86 -17.82 -7.07
C MET A 345 23.78 -17.36 -8.53
N ALA A 346 24.82 -16.74 -9.08
CA ALA A 346 24.89 -16.37 -10.50
C ALA A 346 24.78 -17.60 -11.40
N ILE A 347 25.38 -18.73 -11.03
CA ILE A 347 25.23 -20.02 -11.72
C ILE A 347 23.78 -20.54 -11.62
N ARG A 348 23.11 -20.39 -10.46
CA ARG A 348 21.66 -20.70 -10.33
C ARG A 348 20.76 -19.78 -11.14
N MET A 349 21.17 -18.53 -11.41
CA MET A 349 20.44 -17.57 -12.25
C MET A 349 20.69 -17.75 -13.75
N LEU A 350 21.74 -18.51 -14.14
CA LEU A 350 22.14 -18.74 -15.55
C LEU A 350 21.75 -20.13 -16.07
N LEU A 351 21.29 -21.03 -15.21
CA LEU A 351 20.74 -22.34 -15.61
C LEU A 351 19.21 -22.26 -15.59
N PRO A 352 18.50 -22.68 -16.65
CA PRO A 352 17.05 -22.61 -16.76
C PRO A 352 16.30 -23.49 -15.76
#